data_AF-A0A7V1Z9M9-F1
#
_entry.id   AF-A0A7V1Z9M9-F1
#
_cell.length_a   1.000
_cell.length_b   1.000
_cell.length_c   1.000
_cell.angle_alpha   90.00
_cell.angle_beta   90.00
_cell.angle_gamma   90.00
#
_symmetry.space_group_name_H-M   'P 1'
#
loop_
_entity.id
_entity.type
_entity.pdbx_description
1 polymer ?
#
loop_
_entity_poly.entity_id
_entity_poly.type
_entity_poly.pdbx_seq_one_letter_code
_entity_poly.pdbx_strand_id
1 'polypeptide(L)'
;MLRAIFFDAVGTTIRPEPPVAEVYARFALRYGLQLTPEELRQRFQSAFSRQRELDRRQHWRTSEQRELRRWRCIVQGVFPELSDTEAIFRELWQHFARADSWACYPEVADVLERLAARGYLLGLASNFDERLRRIYAGLPCLHRCSCLLISSEIGWLKPARQFFETVARTVRLPSQEILYVGDDYETDCLSALEAGFQAVWLNRELAANSPNHELPNDAATPLAHGAFPPSNLPEPPAESVTGPRSCPVSMRNTQDVRPIQITNLEPLLALLETSSPPLP
;
A
#
# COMPACT_ATOMS: atom_id res chain seq x y z
N MET A 1 21.44 10.92 4.34
CA MET A 1 20.51 12.02 4.63
C MET A 1 19.33 11.89 3.68
N LEU A 2 18.09 12.08 4.14
CA LEU A 2 16.92 11.93 3.29
C LEU A 2 16.80 13.07 2.28
N ARG A 3 16.42 12.76 1.05
CA ARG A 3 16.23 13.72 -0.05
C ARG A 3 14.90 13.54 -0.78
N ALA A 4 14.32 12.34 -0.73
CA ALA A 4 13.01 12.07 -1.29
C ALA A 4 12.10 11.35 -0.30
N ILE A 5 10.80 11.61 -0.43
CA ILE A 5 9.75 10.95 0.33
C ILE A 5 8.70 10.45 -0.67
N PHE A 6 8.46 9.15 -0.65
CA PHE A 6 7.42 8.51 -1.43
C PHE A 6 6.29 8.04 -0.52
N PHE A 7 5.06 8.32 -0.92
CA PHE A 7 3.87 7.89 -0.20
C PHE A 7 3.14 6.83 -1.01
N ASP A 8 2.54 5.86 -0.34
CA ASP A 8 1.45 5.10 -0.94
C ASP A 8 0.23 6.01 -1.22
N ALA A 9 -0.66 5.56 -2.09
CA ALA A 9 -1.88 6.29 -2.43
C ALA A 9 -3.00 5.99 -1.42
N VAL A 10 -3.58 4.79 -1.46
CA VAL A 10 -4.85 4.52 -0.78
C VAL A 10 -4.62 4.08 0.65
N GLY A 11 -5.35 4.65 1.60
CA GLY A 11 -5.09 4.42 3.04
C GLY A 11 -4.00 5.35 3.59
N THR A 12 -3.11 5.84 2.70
CA THR A 12 -2.05 6.78 3.07
C THR A 12 -2.37 8.23 2.75
N THR A 13 -2.58 8.59 1.48
CA THR A 13 -2.85 9.98 1.05
C THR A 13 -4.31 10.20 0.64
N ILE A 14 -4.94 9.19 0.05
CA ILE A 14 -6.33 9.22 -0.39
C ILE A 14 -7.13 8.05 0.18
N ARG A 15 -8.45 8.21 0.18
CA ARG A 15 -9.42 7.14 0.47
C ARG A 15 -10.63 7.23 -0.45
N PRO A 16 -11.34 6.12 -0.70
CA PRO A 16 -12.64 6.14 -1.34
C PRO A 16 -13.64 6.95 -0.51
N GLU A 17 -14.43 7.79 -1.18
CA GLU A 17 -15.49 8.60 -0.55
C GLU A 17 -16.73 8.55 -1.46
N PRO A 18 -17.80 7.83 -1.08
CA PRO A 18 -17.97 7.06 0.16
C PRO A 18 -17.13 5.77 0.21
N PRO A 19 -17.07 5.08 1.36
CA PRO A 19 -16.33 3.82 1.51
C PRO A 19 -16.69 2.75 0.47
N VAL A 20 -15.72 1.93 0.07
CA VAL A 20 -15.90 0.93 -1.02
C VAL A 20 -17.08 0.00 -0.77
N ALA A 21 -17.25 -0.48 0.47
CA ALA A 21 -18.33 -1.40 0.82
C ALA A 21 -19.71 -0.76 0.61
N GLU A 22 -19.87 0.53 0.90
CA GLU A 22 -21.11 1.27 0.63
C GLU A 22 -21.35 1.47 -0.88
N VAL A 23 -20.30 1.80 -1.63
CA VAL A 23 -20.37 1.90 -3.09
C VAL A 23 -20.83 0.56 -3.67
N TYR A 24 -20.22 -0.55 -3.24
CA TYR A 24 -20.56 -1.88 -3.73
C TYR A 24 -21.98 -2.28 -3.31
N ALA A 25 -22.43 -1.97 -2.09
CA ALA A 25 -23.81 -2.23 -1.64
C ALA A 25 -24.82 -1.48 -2.52
N ARG A 26 -24.57 -0.20 -2.79
CA ARG A 26 -25.42 0.62 -3.67
C ARG A 26 -25.51 0.04 -5.09
N PHE A 27 -24.41 -0.46 -5.63
CA PHE A 27 -24.41 -1.06 -6.96
C PHE A 27 -25.10 -2.41 -6.94
N ALA A 28 -24.84 -3.26 -5.93
CA ALA A 28 -25.50 -4.55 -5.73
C ALA A 28 -27.03 -4.45 -5.77
N LEU A 29 -27.60 -3.41 -5.12
CA LEU A 29 -29.05 -3.16 -5.14
C LEU A 29 -29.63 -2.99 -6.55
N ARG A 30 -28.88 -2.37 -7.46
CA ARG A 30 -29.30 -2.18 -8.87
C ARG A 30 -29.36 -3.50 -9.65
N TYR A 31 -28.66 -4.52 -9.17
CA TYR A 31 -28.66 -5.88 -9.71
C TYR A 31 -29.54 -6.84 -8.88
N GLY A 32 -30.40 -6.31 -8.00
CA GLY A 32 -31.34 -7.08 -7.20
C GLY A 32 -30.74 -7.77 -5.97
N LEU A 33 -29.50 -7.44 -5.62
CA LEU A 33 -28.81 -8.01 -4.45
C LEU A 33 -28.86 -7.02 -3.27
N GLN A 34 -29.40 -7.47 -2.14
CA GLN A 34 -29.37 -6.73 -0.89
C GLN A 34 -28.25 -7.28 -0.02
N LEU A 35 -27.08 -6.64 -0.10
CA LEU A 35 -25.89 -7.02 0.67
C LEU A 35 -25.52 -5.89 1.62
N THR A 36 -25.21 -6.25 2.86
CA THR A 36 -24.71 -5.31 3.87
C THR A 36 -23.25 -4.95 3.60
N PRO A 37 -22.79 -3.76 4.04
CA PRO A 37 -21.37 -3.41 3.95
C PRO A 37 -20.44 -4.42 4.63
N GLU A 38 -20.89 -5.04 5.73
CA GLU A 38 -20.14 -6.08 6.45
C GLU A 38 -19.91 -7.33 5.59
N GLU A 39 -20.97 -7.85 4.98
CA GLU A 39 -20.86 -9.01 4.07
C GLU A 39 -19.95 -8.69 2.90
N LEU A 40 -20.05 -7.49 2.33
CA LEU A 40 -19.18 -7.08 1.23
C LEU A 40 -17.72 -7.01 1.66
N ARG A 41 -17.41 -6.48 2.84
CA ARG A 41 -16.03 -6.45 3.39
C ARG A 41 -15.44 -7.85 3.48
N GLN A 42 -16.20 -8.82 4.02
CA GLN A 42 -15.75 -10.20 4.14
C GLN A 42 -15.53 -10.86 2.76
N ARG A 43 -16.42 -10.59 1.80
CA ARG A 43 -16.28 -11.09 0.43
C ARG A 43 -15.08 -10.48 -0.29
N PHE A 44 -14.82 -9.19 -0.08
CA PHE A 44 -13.61 -8.53 -0.57
C PHE A 44 -12.35 -9.14 0.01
N GLN A 45 -12.28 -9.30 1.33
CA GLN A 45 -11.14 -9.96 1.99
C GLN A 45 -10.83 -11.32 1.36
N SER A 46 -11.85 -12.15 1.16
CA SER A 46 -11.70 -13.45 0.48
C SER A 46 -11.24 -13.31 -0.97
N ALA A 47 -11.84 -12.39 -1.75
CA ALA A 47 -11.48 -12.17 -3.15
C ALA A 47 -10.05 -11.64 -3.33
N PHE A 48 -9.64 -10.67 -2.51
CA PHE A 48 -8.28 -10.13 -2.49
C PHE A 48 -7.27 -11.15 -2.04
N SER A 49 -7.56 -11.95 -1.01
CA SER A 49 -6.65 -13.00 -0.53
C SER A 49 -6.32 -14.02 -1.63
N ARG A 50 -7.34 -14.42 -2.41
CA ARG A 50 -7.16 -15.29 -3.59
C ARG A 50 -6.27 -14.63 -4.66
N GLN A 51 -6.48 -13.35 -4.96
CA GLN A 51 -5.64 -12.64 -5.93
C GLN A 51 -4.21 -12.42 -5.42
N ARG A 52 -4.02 -12.13 -4.13
CA ARG A 52 -2.70 -11.96 -3.50
C ARG A 52 -1.87 -13.25 -3.62
N GLU A 53 -2.49 -14.41 -3.41
CA GLU A 53 -1.81 -15.69 -3.63
C GLU A 53 -1.43 -15.92 -5.10
N LEU A 54 -2.28 -15.50 -6.04
CA LEU A 54 -1.94 -15.52 -7.47
C LEU A 54 -0.81 -14.56 -7.82
N ASP A 55 -0.79 -13.36 -7.24
CA ASP A 55 0.31 -12.40 -7.38
C ASP A 55 1.61 -13.02 -6.90
N ARG A 56 1.62 -13.62 -5.71
CA ARG A 56 2.78 -14.29 -5.13
C ARG A 56 3.32 -15.40 -6.03
N ARG A 57 2.43 -16.25 -6.57
CA ARG A 57 2.82 -17.32 -7.53
C ARG A 57 3.36 -16.79 -8.85
N GLN A 58 2.93 -15.60 -9.25
CA GLN A 58 3.42 -14.88 -10.43
C GLN A 58 4.61 -13.96 -10.09
N HIS A 59 5.22 -14.15 -8.91
CA HIS A 59 6.37 -13.37 -8.43
C HIS A 59 6.09 -11.86 -8.44
N TRP A 60 4.86 -11.45 -8.13
CA TRP A 60 4.43 -10.04 -8.06
C TRP A 60 4.55 -9.26 -9.38
N ARG A 61 4.69 -9.96 -10.52
CA ARG A 61 4.64 -9.32 -11.84
C ARG A 61 3.24 -8.79 -12.11
N THR A 62 3.16 -7.59 -12.67
CA THR A 62 1.89 -7.01 -13.10
C THR A 62 1.97 -6.24 -14.41
N SER A 63 0.81 -5.80 -14.90
CA SER A 63 0.59 -4.93 -16.04
C SER A 63 -0.85 -4.41 -15.99
N GLU A 64 -1.17 -3.36 -16.74
CA GLU A 64 -2.54 -2.84 -16.82
C GLU A 64 -3.56 -3.93 -17.20
N GLN A 65 -3.24 -4.74 -18.21
CA GLN A 65 -4.10 -5.85 -18.62
C GLN A 65 -4.31 -6.87 -17.50
N ARG A 66 -3.30 -7.08 -16.65
CA ARG A 66 -3.39 -7.99 -15.51
C ARG A 66 -4.25 -7.39 -14.41
N GLU A 67 -4.07 -6.12 -14.06
CA GLU A 67 -4.89 -5.45 -13.06
C GLU A 67 -6.37 -5.40 -13.48
N LEU A 68 -6.66 -5.12 -14.75
CA LEU A 68 -8.03 -5.19 -15.28
C LEU A 68 -8.64 -6.60 -15.11
N ARG A 69 -7.88 -7.66 -15.42
CA ARG A 69 -8.32 -9.04 -15.19
C ARG A 69 -8.49 -9.37 -13.71
N ARG A 70 -7.54 -8.94 -12.86
CA ARG A 70 -7.57 -9.10 -11.41
C ARG A 70 -8.87 -8.52 -10.84
N TRP A 71 -9.19 -7.28 -11.19
CA TRP A 71 -10.38 -6.61 -10.70
C TRP A 71 -11.68 -7.24 -11.22
N ARG A 72 -11.72 -7.74 -12.46
CA ARG A 72 -12.85 -8.57 -12.93
C ARG A 72 -13.04 -9.80 -12.05
N CYS A 73 -11.97 -10.53 -11.76
CA CYS A 73 -12.02 -11.70 -10.88
C CYS A 73 -12.42 -11.34 -9.44
N ILE A 74 -12.01 -10.19 -8.93
CA ILE A 74 -12.42 -9.69 -7.61
C ILE A 74 -13.92 -9.43 -7.60
N VAL A 75 -14.44 -8.66 -8.56
CA VAL A 75 -15.88 -8.36 -8.65
C VAL A 75 -16.70 -9.64 -8.79
N GLN A 76 -16.25 -10.59 -9.62
CA GLN A 76 -16.87 -11.92 -9.71
C GLN A 76 -16.85 -12.67 -8.37
N GLY A 77 -15.75 -12.60 -7.64
CA GLY A 77 -15.62 -13.20 -6.31
C GLY A 77 -16.48 -12.53 -5.23
N VAL A 78 -16.82 -11.26 -5.40
CA VAL A 78 -17.70 -10.49 -4.50
C VAL A 78 -19.18 -10.73 -4.79
N PHE A 79 -19.54 -11.01 -6.05
CA PHE A 79 -20.91 -11.25 -6.47
C PHE A 79 -21.07 -12.65 -7.09
N PRO A 80 -20.85 -13.75 -6.33
CA PRO A 80 -21.02 -15.11 -6.84
C PRO A 80 -22.46 -15.44 -7.26
N GLU A 81 -23.45 -14.65 -6.83
CA GLU A 81 -24.87 -14.81 -7.19
C GLU A 81 -25.18 -14.37 -8.62
N LEU A 82 -24.34 -13.52 -9.22
CA LEU A 82 -24.55 -13.01 -10.57
C LEU A 82 -23.93 -13.97 -11.60
N SER A 83 -24.74 -14.39 -12.58
CA SER A 83 -24.26 -15.24 -13.69
C SER A 83 -23.35 -14.49 -14.66
N ASP A 84 -23.52 -13.17 -14.79
CA ASP A 84 -22.63 -12.27 -15.53
C ASP A 84 -22.32 -11.04 -14.67
N THR A 85 -21.04 -10.84 -14.38
CA THR A 85 -20.54 -9.73 -13.56
C THR A 85 -19.91 -8.61 -14.39
N GLU A 86 -19.85 -8.72 -15.72
CA GLU A 86 -19.18 -7.73 -16.57
C GLU A 86 -19.88 -6.37 -16.53
N ALA A 87 -21.22 -6.34 -16.47
CA ALA A 87 -21.97 -5.10 -16.38
C ALA A 87 -21.64 -4.34 -15.07
N ILE A 88 -21.80 -4.99 -13.91
CA ILE A 88 -21.51 -4.37 -12.61
C ILE A 88 -20.02 -4.01 -12.48
N PHE A 89 -19.13 -4.86 -13.01
CA PHE A 89 -17.70 -4.58 -13.08
C PHE A 89 -17.42 -3.28 -13.84
N ARG A 90 -17.99 -3.08 -15.04
CA ARG A 90 -17.76 -1.86 -15.82
C ARG A 90 -18.23 -0.61 -15.09
N GLU A 91 -19.40 -0.67 -14.47
CA GLU A 91 -19.93 0.49 -13.74
C GLU A 91 -19.07 0.83 -12.52
N LEU A 92 -18.63 -0.19 -11.74
CA LEU A 92 -17.72 0.00 -10.61
C LEU A 92 -16.35 0.51 -11.08
N TRP A 93 -15.81 -0.07 -12.15
CA TRP A 93 -14.53 0.34 -12.75
C TRP A 93 -14.55 1.81 -13.14
N GLN A 94 -15.64 2.26 -13.79
CA GLN A 94 -15.86 3.65 -14.17
C GLN A 94 -16.06 4.54 -12.94
N HIS A 95 -16.81 4.10 -11.94
CA HIS A 95 -17.00 4.86 -10.69
C HIS A 95 -15.65 5.18 -10.05
N PHE A 96 -14.82 4.17 -9.78
CA PHE A 96 -13.52 4.35 -9.14
C PHE A 96 -12.47 5.01 -10.05
N ALA A 97 -12.73 5.18 -11.34
CA ALA A 97 -11.86 5.97 -12.23
C ALA A 97 -12.07 7.50 -12.10
N ARG A 98 -13.14 7.95 -11.44
CA ARG A 98 -13.43 9.38 -11.27
C ARG A 98 -12.76 9.91 -10.02
N ALA A 99 -12.15 11.09 -10.09
CA ALA A 99 -11.50 11.71 -8.95
C ALA A 99 -12.47 12.05 -7.81
N ASP A 100 -13.75 12.32 -8.12
CA ASP A 100 -14.80 12.64 -7.15
C ASP A 100 -15.27 11.43 -6.32
N SER A 101 -14.83 10.21 -6.67
CA SER A 101 -15.00 9.00 -5.86
C SER A 101 -13.91 8.83 -4.80
N TRP A 102 -13.00 9.80 -4.68
CA TRP A 102 -11.85 9.78 -3.77
C TRP A 102 -11.72 11.11 -3.04
N ALA A 103 -11.20 11.06 -1.82
CA ALA A 103 -10.86 12.22 -1.02
C ALA A 103 -9.46 12.08 -0.43
N CYS A 104 -8.72 13.20 -0.34
CA CYS A 104 -7.49 13.27 0.46
C CYS A 104 -7.82 13.18 1.95
N TYR A 105 -6.91 12.62 2.76
CA TYR A 105 -6.99 12.81 4.20
C TYR A 105 -6.75 14.29 4.58
N PRO A 106 -7.41 14.80 5.63
CA PRO A 106 -7.45 16.25 5.91
C PRO A 106 -6.07 16.90 6.02
N GLU A 107 -5.09 16.20 6.59
CA GLU A 107 -3.74 16.70 6.84
C GLU A 107 -2.82 16.65 5.61
N VAL A 108 -3.18 15.87 4.58
CA VAL A 108 -2.27 15.50 3.48
C VAL A 108 -1.77 16.74 2.74
N ALA A 109 -2.66 17.67 2.42
CA ALA A 109 -2.27 18.87 1.67
C ALA A 109 -1.25 19.72 2.44
N ASP A 110 -1.50 20.02 3.72
CA ASP A 110 -0.58 20.82 4.54
C ASP A 110 0.77 20.11 4.73
N VAL A 111 0.76 18.82 5.03
CA VAL A 111 1.99 18.04 5.23
C VAL A 111 2.83 18.03 3.96
N LEU A 112 2.23 17.79 2.78
CA LEU A 112 2.96 17.78 1.51
C LEU A 112 3.53 19.17 1.17
N GLU A 113 2.78 20.26 1.40
CA GLU A 113 3.28 21.62 1.22
C GLU A 113 4.50 21.89 2.12
N ARG A 114 4.40 21.55 3.40
CA ARG A 114 5.49 21.78 4.38
C ARG A 114 6.72 20.94 4.10
N LEU A 115 6.56 19.69 3.64
CA LEU A 115 7.68 18.85 3.23
C LEU A 115 8.34 19.38 1.94
N ALA A 116 7.55 19.81 0.96
CA ALA A 116 8.08 20.41 -0.26
C ALA A 116 8.85 21.71 0.05
N ALA A 117 8.35 22.55 0.95
CA ALA A 117 9.01 23.77 1.41
C ALA A 117 10.36 23.51 2.10
N ARG A 118 10.58 22.29 2.62
CA ARG A 118 11.86 21.84 3.19
C ARG A 118 12.82 21.27 2.14
N GLY A 119 12.45 21.28 0.86
CA GLY A 119 13.30 20.84 -0.25
C GLY A 119 13.28 19.34 -0.53
N TYR A 120 12.35 18.57 0.06
CA TYR A 120 12.21 17.16 -0.26
C TYR A 120 11.57 16.98 -1.65
N LEU A 121 12.10 16.03 -2.43
CA LEU A 121 11.41 15.51 -3.59
C LEU A 121 10.26 14.61 -3.12
N LEU A 122 9.03 14.96 -3.48
CA LEU A 122 7.84 14.18 -3.10
C LEU A 122 7.31 13.37 -4.28
N GLY A 123 6.88 12.16 -4.00
CA GLY A 123 6.25 11.28 -4.98
C GLY A 123 5.18 10.37 -4.40
N LEU A 124 4.31 9.89 -5.29
CA LEU A 124 3.39 8.78 -5.04
C LEU A 124 3.93 7.54 -5.74
N ALA A 125 3.93 6.41 -5.05
CA ALA A 125 4.27 5.12 -5.63
C ALA A 125 3.32 4.07 -5.06
N SER A 126 2.42 3.50 -5.86
CA SER A 126 1.36 2.64 -5.34
C SER A 126 1.10 1.37 -6.16
N ASN A 127 0.60 0.33 -5.49
CA ASN A 127 0.03 -0.84 -6.12
C ASN A 127 -1.35 -0.48 -6.72
N PHE A 128 -1.35 0.06 -7.93
CA PHE A 128 -2.55 0.55 -8.61
C PHE A 128 -2.49 0.30 -10.12
N ASP A 129 -3.62 0.48 -10.79
CA ASP A 129 -3.75 0.53 -12.25
C ASP A 129 -3.70 1.97 -12.81
N GLU A 130 -3.78 2.11 -14.14
CA GLU A 130 -3.67 3.39 -14.84
C GLU A 130 -4.71 4.44 -14.41
N ARG A 131 -5.82 4.05 -13.77
CA ARG A 131 -6.84 5.00 -13.27
C ARG A 131 -6.27 5.99 -12.27
N LEU A 132 -5.20 5.64 -11.54
CA LEU A 132 -4.56 6.54 -10.58
C LEU A 132 -4.05 7.83 -11.24
N ARG A 133 -3.66 7.80 -12.53
CA ARG A 133 -3.30 9.02 -13.29
C ARG A 133 -4.46 10.03 -13.31
N ARG A 134 -5.67 9.55 -13.59
CA ARG A 134 -6.88 10.38 -13.67
C ARG A 134 -7.31 10.87 -12.28
N ILE A 135 -7.22 9.99 -11.27
CA ILE A 135 -7.52 10.34 -9.88
C ILE A 135 -6.57 11.44 -9.40
N TYR A 136 -5.26 11.25 -9.57
CA TYR A 136 -4.23 12.24 -9.24
C TYR A 136 -4.47 13.58 -9.93
N ALA A 137 -4.77 13.57 -11.24
CA ALA A 137 -5.03 14.80 -11.99
C ALA A 137 -6.22 15.60 -11.42
N GLY A 138 -7.24 14.92 -10.89
CA GLY A 138 -8.41 15.54 -10.28
C GLY A 138 -8.29 15.87 -8.80
N LEU A 139 -7.15 15.59 -8.15
CA LEU A 139 -6.92 15.85 -6.72
C LEU A 139 -5.75 16.82 -6.51
N PRO A 140 -5.99 18.15 -6.51
CA PRO A 140 -4.95 19.16 -6.35
C PRO A 140 -4.11 19.03 -5.06
N CYS A 141 -4.69 18.47 -3.99
CA CYS A 141 -3.98 18.17 -2.75
C CYS A 141 -2.73 17.30 -2.94
N LEU A 142 -2.65 16.52 -4.03
CA LEU A 142 -1.52 15.63 -4.30
C LEU A 142 -0.46 16.25 -5.21
N HIS A 143 -0.69 17.44 -5.78
CA HIS A 143 0.15 17.96 -6.88
C HIS A 143 1.57 18.36 -6.45
N ARG A 144 1.86 18.41 -5.14
CA ARG A 144 3.23 18.50 -4.62
C ARG A 144 4.03 17.22 -4.81
N CYS A 145 3.38 16.07 -4.95
CA CYS A 145 4.01 14.83 -5.37
C CYS A 145 4.30 14.87 -6.87
N SER A 146 5.43 15.48 -7.22
CA SER A 146 5.89 15.66 -8.61
C SER A 146 6.17 14.36 -9.38
N CYS A 147 6.34 13.23 -8.68
CA CYS A 147 6.56 11.92 -9.26
C CYS A 147 5.38 10.99 -8.96
N LEU A 148 4.77 10.40 -9.98
CA LEU A 148 3.70 9.41 -9.85
C LEU A 148 4.14 8.10 -10.51
N LEU A 149 4.30 7.06 -9.68
CA LEU A 149 4.71 5.72 -10.05
C LEU A 149 3.60 4.72 -9.73
N ILE A 150 3.23 3.94 -10.74
CA ILE A 150 2.08 3.02 -10.68
C ILE A 150 2.59 1.62 -10.98
N SER A 151 2.28 0.64 -10.13
CA SER A 151 2.78 -0.74 -10.28
C SER A 151 2.46 -1.37 -11.63
N SER A 152 1.27 -1.12 -12.19
CA SER A 152 0.85 -1.59 -13.52
C SER A 152 1.72 -1.05 -14.66
N GLU A 153 2.25 0.17 -14.51
CA GLU A 153 3.18 0.80 -15.47
C GLU A 153 4.64 0.32 -15.23
N ILE A 154 5.02 0.12 -13.97
CA ILE A 154 6.35 -0.38 -13.58
C ILE A 154 6.55 -1.87 -13.94
N GLY A 155 5.46 -2.63 -13.94
CA GLY A 155 5.44 -4.07 -14.21
C GLY A 155 5.63 -4.96 -12.98
N TRP A 156 5.62 -4.37 -11.77
CA TRP A 156 5.84 -5.06 -10.50
C TRP A 156 4.97 -4.46 -9.40
N LEU A 157 4.36 -5.30 -8.57
CA LEU A 157 3.68 -4.92 -7.34
C LEU A 157 4.66 -4.91 -6.18
N LYS A 158 4.49 -4.02 -5.20
CA LYS A 158 4.96 -4.25 -3.83
C LYS A 158 4.38 -5.58 -3.34
N PRO A 159 5.16 -6.46 -2.66
CA PRO A 159 6.48 -6.24 -2.06
C PRO A 159 7.69 -6.55 -2.97
N ALA A 160 7.54 -6.63 -4.29
CA ALA A 160 8.67 -6.93 -5.18
C ALA A 160 9.78 -5.87 -5.04
N ARG A 161 11.01 -6.32 -4.80
CA ARG A 161 12.19 -5.44 -4.75
C ARG A 161 12.34 -4.56 -6.00
N GLN A 162 11.96 -5.07 -7.17
CA GLN A 162 12.02 -4.38 -8.45
C GLN A 162 11.12 -3.12 -8.50
N PHE A 163 10.03 -3.09 -7.72
CA PHE A 163 9.20 -1.90 -7.56
C PHE A 163 10.03 -0.77 -6.95
N PHE A 164 10.62 -1.01 -5.78
CA PHE A 164 11.44 -0.05 -5.04
C PHE A 164 12.72 0.34 -5.79
N GLU A 165 13.38 -0.60 -6.47
CA GLU A 165 14.52 -0.29 -7.34
C GLU A 165 14.14 0.65 -8.48
N THR A 166 12.91 0.52 -9.00
CA THR A 166 12.40 1.44 -10.03
C THR A 166 12.10 2.82 -9.44
N VAL A 167 11.55 2.90 -8.23
CA VAL A 167 11.40 4.18 -7.50
C VAL A 167 12.74 4.89 -7.38
N ALA A 168 13.76 4.22 -6.84
CA ALA A 168 15.10 4.80 -6.64
C ALA A 168 15.76 5.23 -7.96
N ARG A 169 15.64 4.40 -9.01
CA ARG A 169 16.18 4.71 -10.35
C ARG A 169 15.52 5.94 -10.97
N THR A 170 14.20 6.09 -10.82
CA THR A 170 13.45 7.23 -11.38
C THR A 170 13.95 8.55 -10.81
N VAL A 171 14.18 8.62 -9.49
CA VAL A 171 14.67 9.84 -8.83
C VAL A 171 16.19 9.96 -8.81
N ARG A 172 16.91 8.93 -9.29
CA ARG A 172 18.38 8.87 -9.32
C ARG A 172 19.02 9.08 -7.95
N LEU A 173 18.41 8.49 -6.91
CA LEU A 173 18.90 8.54 -5.53
C LEU A 173 19.26 7.12 -5.04
N PRO A 174 20.26 6.99 -4.14
CA PRO A 174 20.46 5.77 -3.37
C PRO A 174 19.21 5.46 -2.53
N SER A 175 18.85 4.18 -2.38
CA SER A 175 17.67 3.79 -1.57
C SER A 175 17.69 4.38 -0.16
N GLN A 176 18.88 4.50 0.47
CA GLN A 176 19.03 4.99 1.84
C GLN A 176 18.70 6.49 1.99
N GLU A 177 18.63 7.24 0.88
CA GLU A 177 18.24 8.65 0.84
C GLU A 177 16.74 8.84 0.58
N ILE A 178 15.98 7.74 0.52
CA ILE A 178 14.54 7.76 0.24
C ILE A 178 13.77 7.18 1.42
N LEU A 179 12.76 7.92 1.86
CA LEU A 179 11.78 7.47 2.84
C LEU A 179 10.52 7.01 2.10
N TYR A 180 10.02 5.83 2.45
CA TYR A 180 8.74 5.32 2.01
C TYR A 180 7.72 5.38 3.16
N VAL A 181 6.53 5.92 2.91
CA VAL A 181 5.45 6.06 3.88
C VAL A 181 4.23 5.34 3.35
N GLY A 182 3.71 4.36 4.09
CA GLY A 182 2.55 3.57 3.68
C GLY A 182 1.80 2.96 4.85
N ASP A 183 0.59 2.46 4.59
CA ASP A 183 -0.31 1.91 5.60
C ASP A 183 -0.22 0.38 5.74
N ASP A 184 0.25 -0.34 4.71
CA ASP A 184 0.43 -1.79 4.77
C ASP A 184 1.81 -2.13 5.34
N TYR A 185 1.84 -2.73 6.52
CA TYR A 185 3.08 -3.06 7.23
C TYR A 185 4.03 -3.95 6.39
N GLU A 186 3.51 -4.95 5.68
CA GLU A 186 4.34 -5.90 4.94
C GLU A 186 4.74 -5.33 3.58
N THR A 187 3.76 -4.85 2.81
CA THR A 187 3.96 -4.44 1.42
C THR A 187 4.52 -3.03 1.29
N ASP A 188 4.33 -2.14 2.27
CA ASP A 188 4.93 -0.80 2.23
C ASP A 188 6.18 -0.71 3.07
N CYS A 189 6.14 -1.23 4.30
CA CYS A 189 7.18 -0.93 5.27
C CYS A 189 8.30 -1.96 5.23
N LEU A 190 8.00 -3.24 5.46
CA LEU A 190 9.03 -4.28 5.47
C LEU A 190 9.75 -4.38 4.12
N SER A 191 9.00 -4.42 3.03
CA SER A 191 9.61 -4.54 1.71
C SER A 191 10.42 -3.30 1.27
N ALA A 192 10.06 -2.10 1.74
CA ALA A 192 10.89 -0.90 1.55
C ALA A 192 12.22 -1.02 2.31
N LEU A 193 12.18 -1.44 3.58
CA LEU A 193 13.38 -1.68 4.38
C LEU A 193 14.29 -2.74 3.75
N GLU A 194 13.74 -3.84 3.25
CA GLU A 194 14.47 -4.88 2.52
C GLU A 194 15.09 -4.37 1.21
N ALA A 195 14.45 -3.39 0.56
CA ALA A 195 14.98 -2.69 -0.60
C ALA A 195 16.03 -1.61 -0.26
N GLY A 196 16.30 -1.39 1.03
CA GLY A 196 17.29 -0.43 1.53
C GLY A 196 16.76 0.99 1.69
N PHE A 197 15.45 1.19 1.64
CA PHE A 197 14.79 2.47 1.96
C PHE A 197 14.70 2.65 3.48
N GLN A 198 14.40 3.87 3.91
CA GLN A 198 13.80 4.10 5.22
C GLN A 198 12.28 3.94 5.10
N ALA A 199 11.61 3.54 6.18
CA ALA A 199 10.17 3.31 6.16
C ALA A 199 9.46 3.89 7.40
N VAL A 200 8.27 4.45 7.16
CA VAL A 200 7.32 4.86 8.18
C VAL A 200 6.00 4.13 7.94
N TRP A 201 5.52 3.45 8.99
CA TRP A 201 4.23 2.78 9.00
C TRP A 201 3.14 3.73 9.50
N LEU A 202 2.20 4.05 8.62
CA LEU A 202 1.04 4.87 8.93
C LEU A 202 -0.14 3.97 9.29
N ASN A 203 -0.39 3.80 10.58
CA ASN A 203 -1.53 3.03 11.08
C ASN A 203 -2.64 3.97 11.55
N ARG A 204 -3.55 4.31 10.63
CA ARG A 204 -4.69 5.21 10.92
C ARG A 204 -5.73 4.60 11.88
N GLU A 205 -5.80 3.27 11.99
CA GLU A 205 -6.79 2.57 12.84
C GLU A 205 -6.48 2.71 14.33
N LEU A 206 -5.21 2.87 14.71
CA LEU A 206 -4.88 3.13 16.11
C LEU A 206 -5.39 4.49 16.61
N ALA A 207 -5.62 5.46 15.71
CA ALA A 207 -6.30 6.70 16.08
C ALA A 207 -7.82 6.50 16.26
N ALA A 208 -8.42 5.55 15.53
CA ALA A 208 -9.83 5.21 15.62
C ALA A 208 -10.21 4.44 16.90
N ASN A 209 -9.24 3.77 17.55
CA ASN A 209 -9.44 3.05 18.82
C ASN A 209 -9.53 3.93 20.09
N SER A 210 -9.92 5.20 19.95
CA SER A 210 -10.56 5.97 21.04
C SER A 210 -12.02 5.48 21.20
N PRO A 211 -12.66 5.56 22.39
CA PRO A 211 -13.84 4.73 22.73
C PRO A 211 -15.13 4.95 21.91
N ASN A 212 -15.10 5.72 20.83
CA ASN A 212 -16.15 5.79 19.83
C ASN A 212 -15.57 5.61 18.43
N HIS A 213 -15.95 4.49 17.80
CA HIS A 213 -16.16 4.33 16.35
C HIS A 213 -15.06 3.69 15.46
N GLU A 214 -15.46 2.51 14.96
CA GLU A 214 -15.23 1.81 13.67
C GLU A 214 -13.82 1.39 13.21
N LEU A 215 -13.76 0.09 12.91
CA LEU A 215 -12.66 -0.81 12.54
C LEU A 215 -12.48 -0.88 10.98
N PRO A 216 -11.41 -1.53 10.47
CA PRO A 216 -10.56 -1.18 9.31
C PRO A 216 -11.14 -0.80 7.94
N ASN A 217 -10.28 -0.12 7.17
CA ASN A 217 -10.43 0.33 5.78
C ASN A 217 -10.23 -0.81 4.73
N ASP A 218 -10.78 -2.00 5.02
CA ASP A 218 -10.44 -3.32 4.43
C ASP A 218 -10.88 -3.60 2.99
N ALA A 219 -11.27 -2.59 2.22
CA ALA A 219 -11.68 -2.79 0.84
C ALA A 219 -10.77 -2.08 -0.17
N ALA A 220 -9.79 -1.31 0.30
CA ALA A 220 -8.77 -0.71 -0.56
C ALA A 220 -7.31 -1.03 -0.15
N THR A 221 -7.09 -1.52 1.06
CA THR A 221 -5.82 -2.10 1.51
C THR A 221 -6.09 -3.57 1.89
N PRO A 222 -5.43 -4.58 1.29
CA PRO A 222 -5.68 -5.95 1.69
C PRO A 222 -4.98 -6.23 3.03
N LEU A 223 -5.68 -6.03 4.15
CA LEU A 223 -5.53 -6.71 5.43
C LEU A 223 -4.15 -7.29 5.78
N ALA A 224 -3.39 -6.55 6.58
CA ALA A 224 -2.35 -7.08 7.45
C ALA A 224 -2.92 -7.28 8.86
N HIS A 225 -3.53 -8.44 9.12
CA HIS A 225 -3.76 -8.93 10.48
C HIS A 225 -3.35 -10.41 10.58
N GLY A 226 -2.04 -10.63 10.71
CA GLY A 226 -1.48 -11.82 11.33
C GLY A 226 -1.22 -11.54 12.80
N ALA A 227 -2.24 -11.71 13.65
CA ALA A 227 -1.99 -11.89 15.08
C ALA A 227 -1.23 -13.21 15.26
N PHE A 228 0.03 -13.15 15.70
CA PHE A 228 0.80 -14.33 16.08
C PHE A 228 0.18 -14.96 17.35
N PRO A 229 -0.20 -16.25 17.36
CA PRO A 229 -0.15 -17.03 18.59
C PRO A 229 1.32 -17.35 18.93
N PRO A 230 1.68 -17.51 20.22
CA PRO A 230 3.05 -17.86 20.61
C PRO A 230 3.43 -19.24 20.03
N SER A 231 4.45 -19.27 19.17
CA SER A 231 5.00 -20.51 18.62
C SER A 231 5.75 -21.29 19.70
N ASN A 232 5.10 -22.29 20.30
CA ASN A 232 5.78 -23.47 20.82
C ASN A 232 6.18 -24.33 19.61
N LEU A 233 7.46 -24.30 19.23
CA LEU A 233 8.05 -25.33 18.36
C LEU A 233 9.06 -26.14 19.18
N PRO A 234 9.04 -27.49 19.07
CA PRO A 234 10.03 -28.35 19.70
C PRO A 234 11.39 -28.21 19.00
N GLU A 235 12.47 -28.23 19.79
CA GLU A 235 13.85 -28.22 19.28
C GLU A 235 14.13 -29.40 18.34
N PRO A 236 14.88 -29.20 17.24
CA PRO A 236 15.34 -30.29 16.41
C PRO A 236 16.48 -31.07 17.08
N PRO A 237 16.59 -32.40 16.85
CA PRO A 237 17.63 -33.21 17.47
C PRO A 237 19.01 -32.91 16.88
N ALA A 238 20.01 -33.01 17.74
CA ALA A 238 21.41 -32.85 17.40
C ALA A 238 21.90 -34.02 16.54
N GLU A 239 22.38 -33.74 15.32
CA GLU A 239 23.24 -34.66 14.58
C GLU A 239 24.53 -33.97 14.13
N SER A 240 25.63 -34.62 14.49
CA SER A 240 27.01 -34.28 14.24
C SER A 240 27.43 -34.62 12.81
N VAL A 241 27.98 -33.65 12.07
CA VAL A 241 28.84 -33.94 10.91
C VAL A 241 30.04 -32.98 10.89
N THR A 242 31.22 -33.60 10.91
CA THR A 242 32.57 -33.02 10.80
C THR A 242 32.94 -32.74 9.33
N GLY A 243 33.50 -31.57 9.01
CA GLY A 243 34.20 -31.32 7.72
C GLY A 243 34.35 -29.83 7.34
N PRO A 244 35.38 -29.40 6.59
CA PRO A 244 36.15 -28.20 6.95
C PRO A 244 35.88 -26.90 6.16
N ARG A 245 36.00 -25.79 6.91
CA ARG A 245 36.44 -24.41 6.59
C ARG A 245 36.26 -23.86 5.17
N SER A 246 35.40 -22.84 5.06
CA SER A 246 35.57 -21.71 4.12
C SER A 246 35.17 -20.38 4.79
N CYS A 247 35.76 -19.30 4.29
CA CYS A 247 35.97 -17.97 4.87
C CYS A 247 34.76 -17.26 5.53
N PRO A 248 34.98 -16.38 6.54
CA PRO A 248 33.89 -15.63 7.16
C PRO A 248 33.45 -14.49 6.25
N VAL A 249 32.29 -14.63 5.63
CA VAL A 249 31.49 -13.48 5.21
C VAL A 249 31.00 -12.83 6.49
N SER A 250 31.49 -11.62 6.76
CA SER A 250 30.99 -10.76 7.82
C SER A 250 29.49 -10.56 7.64
N MET A 251 28.70 -11.31 8.40
CA MET A 251 27.30 -11.00 8.65
C MET A 251 27.28 -9.66 9.37
N ARG A 252 26.98 -8.59 8.62
CA ARG A 252 26.60 -7.34 9.25
C ARG A 252 25.34 -7.61 10.05
N ASN A 253 25.44 -7.32 11.34
CA ASN A 253 24.39 -7.37 12.33
C ASN A 253 23.18 -6.58 11.82
N THR A 254 22.17 -7.26 11.26
CA THR A 254 20.86 -6.68 10.98
C THR A 254 20.17 -6.52 12.32
N GLN A 255 20.48 -5.42 13.03
CA GLN A 255 19.64 -4.95 14.13
C GLN A 255 18.21 -4.85 13.60
N ASP A 256 17.23 -5.25 14.41
CA ASP A 256 15.79 -5.14 14.15
C ASP A 256 15.39 -3.71 13.73
N VAL A 257 15.57 -3.35 12.46
CA VAL A 257 15.09 -2.08 11.92
C VAL A 257 13.59 -2.23 11.75
N ARG A 258 12.82 -1.80 12.75
CA ARG A 258 11.36 -1.67 12.64
C ARG A 258 11.02 -0.31 12.06
N PRO A 259 9.97 -0.22 11.20
CA PRO A 259 9.52 1.08 10.72
C PRO A 259 9.02 1.93 11.88
N ILE A 260 9.23 3.24 11.78
CA ILE A 260 8.65 4.19 12.73
C ILE A 260 7.14 4.21 12.50
N GLN A 261 6.34 4.13 13.57
CA GLN A 261 4.89 4.10 13.47
C GLN A 261 4.28 5.47 13.78
N ILE A 262 3.32 5.90 12.95
CA ILE A 262 2.51 7.12 13.12
C ILE A 262 1.04 6.82 12.80
N THR A 263 0.11 7.67 13.25
CA THR A 263 -1.34 7.46 13.05
C THR A 263 -2.00 8.45 12.09
N ASN A 264 -1.33 9.56 11.80
CA ASN A 264 -1.62 10.49 10.71
C ASN A 264 -0.27 10.98 10.15
N LEU A 265 -0.26 11.84 9.13
CA LEU A 265 1.00 12.30 8.53
C LEU A 265 1.68 13.46 9.27
N GLU A 266 1.06 14.10 10.26
CA GLU A 266 1.61 15.30 10.92
C GLU A 266 2.94 15.03 11.67
N PRO A 267 3.11 13.92 12.44
CA PRO A 267 4.37 13.61 13.12
C PRO A 267 5.57 13.49 12.19
N LEU A 268 5.35 13.22 10.89
CA LEU A 268 6.42 13.13 9.90
C LEU A 268 7.24 14.44 9.83
N LEU A 269 6.60 15.59 10.10
CA LEU A 269 7.26 16.88 10.08
C LEU A 269 8.26 17.01 11.23
N ALA A 270 7.90 16.57 12.44
CA ALA A 270 8.84 16.59 13.57
C ALA A 270 9.96 15.54 13.41
N LEU A 271 9.63 14.35 12.89
CA LEU A 271 10.60 13.29 12.64
C LEU A 271 11.73 13.75 11.70
N LEU A 272 11.36 14.53 10.68
CA LEU A 272 12.30 15.01 9.67
C LEU A 272 13.01 16.33 10.04
N GLU A 273 12.60 17.03 11.10
CA GLU A 273 13.32 18.23 11.57
C GLU A 273 14.70 17.93 12.16
N THR A 274 14.90 16.72 12.69
CA THR A 274 16.18 16.28 13.27
C THR A 274 17.18 15.79 12.23
N SER A 275 16.74 15.63 10.98
CA SER A 275 17.55 15.23 9.83
C SER A 275 17.81 16.46 8.99
N SER A 276 19.03 17.03 9.03
CA SER A 276 19.37 18.26 8.29
C SER A 276 18.84 18.25 6.85
N PRO A 277 18.28 19.35 6.32
CA PRO A 277 17.79 19.42 4.95
C PRO A 277 18.93 19.55 3.94
N PRO A 278 18.77 19.08 2.68
CA PRO A 278 19.80 19.21 1.66
C PRO A 278 20.10 20.69 1.40
N LEU A 279 21.40 21.03 1.40
CA LEU A 279 21.84 22.33 0.90
C LEU A 279 21.53 22.41 -0.62
N PRO A 280 21.10 23.59 -1.10
CA PRO A 280 20.69 23.79 -2.49
C PRO A 280 21.81 23.52 -3.51
#